data_AF-A0A2K8LZA2-F1
#
_entry.id   AF-A0A2K8LZA2-F1
#
_cell.length_a   1.000
_cell.length_b   1.000
_cell.length_c   1.000
_cell.angle_alpha   90.00
_cell.angle_beta   90.00
_cell.angle_gamma   90.00
#
_symmetry.space_group_name_H-M   'P 1'
#
loop_
_entity.id
_entity.type
_entity.pdbx_description
1 polymer ?
#
loop_
_entity_poly.entity_id
_entity_poly.type
_entity_poly.pdbx_seq_one_letter_code
_entity_poly.pdbx_strand_id
1 'polypeptide(L)'
;MEKAGESVEERFAHRQLTRKEQALMNDHEFWALVSLARRDPPATDQAAFAPLEEELARRGEAEIKEFEDILAQRLYDLDRSELAAVPSAATGLPLSSDSLLYYRAAVVLAGEQAYRSVLEDPEKFGSSTGTGGPEAEFLLYVAQHAYENSTGKEWEHVSPVDYETGSNPAGWS
;
A
#
# COMPACT_ATOMS: atom_id res chain seq x y z
N MET A 1 2.81 -33.98 -41.00
CA MET A 1 3.29 -33.58 -39.66
C MET A 1 2.12 -32.95 -38.95
N GLU A 2 1.42 -33.74 -38.13
CA GLU A 2 0.32 -33.27 -37.28
C GLU A 2 0.91 -32.42 -36.13
N LYS A 3 0.38 -31.21 -35.94
CA LYS A 3 0.61 -30.47 -34.69
C LYS A 3 -0.22 -31.17 -33.62
N ALA A 4 0.44 -31.72 -32.61
CA ALA A 4 -0.23 -32.22 -31.40
C ALA A 4 -1.10 -31.10 -30.82
N GLY A 5 -2.40 -31.34 -30.71
CA GLY A 5 -3.34 -30.44 -30.07
C GLY A 5 -3.17 -30.51 -28.56
N GLU A 6 -3.04 -29.35 -27.93
CA GLU A 6 -2.94 -29.18 -26.48
C GLU A 6 -4.12 -29.88 -25.77
N SER A 7 -3.80 -30.71 -24.78
CA SER A 7 -4.74 -31.58 -24.06
C SER A 7 -5.72 -30.78 -23.20
N VAL A 8 -6.84 -31.41 -22.83
CA VAL A 8 -7.88 -30.78 -21.97
C VAL A 8 -7.32 -30.42 -20.59
N GLU A 9 -6.40 -31.23 -20.06
CA GLU A 9 -5.73 -31.00 -18.77
C GLU A 9 -4.76 -29.81 -18.85
N GLU A 10 -3.98 -29.68 -19.93
CA GLU A 10 -3.12 -28.52 -20.17
C GLU A 10 -3.95 -27.23 -20.32
N ARG A 11 -5.08 -27.28 -21.01
CA ARG A 11 -6.00 -26.13 -21.14
C ARG A 11 -6.65 -25.75 -19.81
N PHE A 12 -6.94 -26.72 -18.94
CA PHE A 12 -7.50 -26.45 -17.62
C PHE A 12 -6.44 -25.86 -16.68
N ALA A 13 -5.24 -26.44 -16.65
CA ALA A 13 -4.11 -25.94 -15.87
C ALA A 13 -3.68 -24.55 -16.33
N HIS A 14 -3.58 -24.30 -17.64
CA HIS A 14 -3.26 -22.98 -18.19
C HIS A 14 -4.34 -21.95 -17.86
N ARG A 15 -5.63 -22.34 -17.89
CA ARG A 15 -6.75 -21.46 -17.48
C ARG A 15 -6.77 -21.18 -15.98
N GLN A 16 -6.34 -22.13 -15.14
CA GLN A 16 -6.17 -21.92 -13.70
C GLN A 16 -4.95 -21.06 -13.39
N LEU A 17 -3.82 -21.28 -14.08
CA LEU A 17 -2.60 -20.47 -13.95
C LEU A 17 -2.85 -19.03 -14.40
N THR A 18 -3.42 -18.82 -15.57
CA THR A 18 -3.79 -17.47 -16.04
C THR A 18 -4.79 -16.78 -15.13
N ARG A 19 -5.74 -17.51 -14.53
CA ARG A 19 -6.62 -16.95 -13.48
C ARG A 19 -5.91 -16.63 -12.18
N LYS A 20 -4.88 -17.40 -11.81
CA LYS A 20 -4.09 -17.20 -10.59
C LYS A 20 -3.08 -16.06 -10.77
N GLU A 21 -2.52 -15.91 -11.97
CA GLU A 21 -1.69 -14.77 -12.38
C GLU A 21 -2.53 -13.49 -12.58
N GLN A 22 -3.79 -13.63 -12.98
CA GLN A 22 -4.79 -12.54 -12.95
C GLN A 22 -5.33 -12.27 -11.54
N ALA A 23 -5.15 -13.18 -10.59
CA ALA A 23 -5.59 -13.01 -9.21
C ALA A 23 -4.56 -12.25 -8.36
N LEU A 24 -3.28 -12.28 -8.76
CA LEU A 24 -2.24 -11.50 -8.09
C LEU A 24 -2.38 -10.04 -8.46
N MET A 25 -2.71 -9.21 -7.47
CA MET A 25 -2.73 -7.76 -7.64
C MET A 25 -1.38 -7.28 -8.16
N ASN A 26 -1.40 -6.60 -9.31
CA ASN A 26 -0.19 -5.97 -9.84
C ASN A 26 -0.06 -4.51 -9.37
N ASP A 27 1.13 -3.93 -9.58
CA ASP A 27 1.42 -2.55 -9.18
C ASP A 27 0.39 -1.53 -9.70
N HIS A 28 -0.03 -1.66 -10.96
CA HIS A 28 -0.99 -0.74 -11.56
C HIS A 28 -2.36 -0.83 -10.87
N GLU A 29 -2.81 -2.03 -10.51
CA GLU A 29 -4.06 -2.23 -9.77
C GLU A 29 -3.98 -1.69 -8.35
N PHE A 30 -2.87 -1.92 -7.64
CA PHE A 30 -2.64 -1.35 -6.32
C PHE A 30 -2.76 0.18 -6.34
N TRP A 31 -2.06 0.85 -7.26
CA TRP A 31 -2.11 2.31 -7.36
C TRP A 31 -3.49 2.82 -7.78
N ALA A 32 -4.22 2.07 -8.63
CA ALA A 32 -5.60 2.38 -8.98
C ALA A 32 -6.52 2.31 -7.76
N LEU A 33 -6.34 1.32 -6.88
CA LEU A 33 -7.08 1.22 -5.63
C LEU A 33 -6.76 2.38 -4.68
N VAL A 34 -5.48 2.64 -4.42
CA VAL A 34 -5.06 3.77 -3.56
C VAL A 34 -5.64 5.10 -4.06
N SER A 35 -5.77 5.27 -5.38
CA SER A 35 -6.35 6.49 -5.97
C SER A 35 -7.81 6.74 -5.57
N LEU A 36 -8.57 5.73 -5.12
CA LEU A 36 -9.95 5.88 -4.64
C LEU A 36 -10.04 6.69 -3.34
N ALA A 37 -8.98 6.67 -2.52
CA ALA A 37 -8.87 7.45 -1.29
C ALA A 37 -8.15 8.81 -1.49
N ARG A 38 -7.54 9.02 -2.67
CA ARG A 38 -6.78 10.24 -2.97
C ARG A 38 -7.71 11.43 -3.22
N ARG A 39 -7.39 12.59 -2.65
CA ARG A 39 -8.14 13.85 -2.83
C ARG A 39 -7.22 15.05 -3.10
N ASP A 40 -7.79 16.09 -3.71
CA ASP A 40 -7.21 17.42 -3.81
C ASP A 40 -8.28 18.47 -3.42
N PRO A 41 -8.19 19.12 -2.25
CA PRO A 41 -7.09 19.04 -1.27
C PRO A 41 -7.01 17.65 -0.57
N PRO A 42 -5.88 17.32 0.09
CA PRO A 42 -5.67 16.02 0.73
C PRO A 42 -6.80 15.63 1.69
N ALA A 43 -7.04 14.32 1.82
CA ALA A 43 -8.00 13.76 2.76
C ALA A 43 -7.66 14.18 4.19
N THR A 44 -8.67 14.65 4.94
CA THR A 44 -8.52 15.08 6.33
C THR A 44 -9.43 14.29 7.29
N ASP A 45 -10.09 13.24 6.80
CA ASP A 45 -10.97 12.40 7.59
C ASP A 45 -10.95 10.94 7.12
N GLN A 46 -11.39 10.05 8.01
CA GLN A 46 -11.53 8.62 7.74
C GLN A 46 -12.53 8.33 6.60
N ALA A 47 -13.55 9.17 6.43
CA ALA A 47 -14.58 8.97 5.40
C ALA A 47 -14.00 9.07 3.97
N ALA A 48 -12.83 9.69 3.80
CA ALA A 48 -12.12 9.69 2.53
C ALA A 48 -11.66 8.30 2.07
N PHE A 49 -11.48 7.34 2.98
CA PHE A 49 -11.00 5.99 2.68
C PHE A 49 -12.12 5.00 2.38
N ALA A 50 -13.39 5.36 2.69
CA ALA A 50 -14.54 4.48 2.47
C ALA A 50 -14.64 3.92 1.02
N PRO A 51 -14.38 4.70 -0.06
CA PRO A 51 -14.40 4.14 -1.42
C PRO A 51 -13.36 3.04 -1.66
N LEU A 52 -12.17 3.15 -1.05
CA LEU A 52 -11.13 2.13 -1.11
C LEU A 52 -11.54 0.89 -0.31
N GLU A 53 -11.99 1.08 0.94
CA GLU A 53 -12.46 -0.02 1.79
C GLU A 53 -13.60 -0.80 1.13
N GLU A 54 -14.60 -0.11 0.56
CA GLU A 54 -15.73 -0.73 -0.14
C GLU A 54 -15.31 -1.51 -1.38
N GLU A 55 -14.35 -0.99 -2.15
CA GLU A 55 -13.86 -1.67 -3.35
C GLU A 55 -13.07 -2.92 -2.99
N LEU A 56 -12.19 -2.84 -1.98
CA LEU A 56 -11.48 -3.99 -1.44
C LEU A 56 -12.45 -5.07 -0.91
N ALA A 57 -13.49 -4.66 -0.17
CA ALA A 57 -14.51 -5.57 0.34
C ALA A 57 -15.25 -6.34 -0.78
N ARG A 58 -15.41 -5.75 -1.97
CA ARG A 58 -16.05 -6.41 -3.14
C ARG A 58 -15.13 -7.42 -3.85
N ARG A 59 -13.81 -7.28 -3.72
CA ARG A 59 -12.80 -8.14 -4.35
C ARG A 59 -12.56 -9.45 -3.59
N GLY A 60 -12.80 -9.44 -2.29
CA GLY A 60 -12.80 -10.63 -1.45
C GLY A 60 -11.47 -10.92 -0.75
N GLU A 61 -11.47 -11.93 0.14
CA GLU A 61 -10.43 -12.12 1.16
C GLU A 61 -8.99 -12.19 0.62
N ALA A 62 -8.77 -12.81 -0.55
CA ALA A 62 -7.43 -12.98 -1.12
C ALA A 62 -6.86 -11.64 -1.61
N GLU A 63 -7.62 -10.88 -2.41
CA GLU A 63 -7.17 -9.58 -2.93
C GLU A 63 -7.00 -8.54 -1.80
N ILE A 64 -7.77 -8.62 -0.71
CA ILE A 64 -7.58 -7.74 0.45
C ILE A 64 -6.23 -7.99 1.12
N LYS A 65 -5.85 -9.26 1.29
CA LYS A 65 -4.55 -9.64 1.87
C LYS A 65 -3.39 -9.28 0.95
N GLU A 66 -3.57 -9.44 -0.35
CA GLU A 66 -2.57 -9.03 -1.33
C GLU A 66 -2.38 -7.50 -1.36
N PHE A 67 -3.46 -6.72 -1.24
CA PHE A 67 -3.36 -5.27 -1.09
C PHE A 67 -2.54 -4.89 0.14
N GLU A 68 -2.81 -5.54 1.28
CA GLU A 68 -2.06 -5.33 2.52
C GLU A 68 -0.57 -5.66 2.34
N ASP A 69 -0.25 -6.80 1.73
CA ASP A 69 1.14 -7.21 1.48
C ASP A 69 1.89 -6.20 0.60
N ILE A 70 1.22 -5.66 -0.43
CA ILE A 70 1.80 -4.63 -1.30
C ILE A 70 1.95 -3.31 -0.55
N LEU A 71 0.94 -2.88 0.22
CA LEU A 71 1.02 -1.67 1.03
C LEU A 71 2.20 -1.75 2.02
N ALA A 72 2.30 -2.85 2.74
CA ALA A 72 3.39 -3.13 3.67
C ALA A 72 4.76 -3.03 2.98
N GLN A 73 4.90 -3.63 1.79
CA GLN A 73 6.14 -3.53 1.02
C GLN A 73 6.47 -2.09 0.61
N ARG A 74 5.49 -1.29 0.16
CA ARG A 74 5.73 0.11 -0.22
C ARG A 74 6.15 0.96 0.98
N LEU A 75 5.55 0.74 2.15
CA LEU A 75 5.94 1.41 3.38
C LEU A 75 7.34 0.98 3.84
N TYR A 76 7.65 -0.31 3.75
CA TYR A 76 8.97 -0.87 4.06
C TYR A 76 10.08 -0.30 3.18
N ASP A 77 9.83 -0.15 1.88
CA ASP A 77 10.80 0.44 0.93
C ASP A 77 11.11 1.91 1.27
N LEU A 78 10.17 2.60 1.90
CA LEU A 78 10.35 3.97 2.41
C LEU A 78 10.90 4.02 3.84
N ASP A 79 11.08 2.90 4.53
CA ASP A 79 11.64 2.89 5.88
C ASP A 79 13.16 3.15 5.85
N ARG A 80 13.52 4.44 5.79
CA ARG A 80 14.88 4.90 5.47
C ARG A 80 15.33 6.02 6.41
N SER A 81 16.56 5.92 6.89
CA SER A 81 17.15 6.89 7.82
C SER A 81 17.27 8.30 7.23
N GLU A 82 17.47 8.42 5.90
CA GLU A 82 17.54 9.71 5.22
C GLU A 82 16.19 10.44 5.26
N LEU A 83 15.07 9.70 5.22
CA LEU A 83 13.72 10.27 5.34
C LEU A 83 13.44 10.68 6.79
N ALA A 84 13.90 9.90 7.76
CA ALA A 84 13.80 10.24 9.18
C ALA A 84 14.57 11.51 9.55
N ALA A 85 15.63 11.84 8.79
CA ALA A 85 16.41 13.06 8.96
C ALA A 85 15.73 14.31 8.40
N VAL A 86 14.69 14.17 7.57
CA VAL A 86 13.92 15.31 7.05
C VAL A 86 13.01 15.84 8.16
N PRO A 87 13.14 17.11 8.57
CA PRO A 87 12.28 17.67 9.60
C PRO A 87 10.85 17.83 9.07
N SER A 88 9.86 17.73 9.97
CA SER A 88 8.47 18.00 9.62
C SER A 88 8.31 19.39 9.03
N ALA A 89 7.72 19.53 7.85
CA ALA A 89 7.43 20.83 7.26
C ALA A 89 6.43 21.65 8.08
N ALA A 90 5.61 20.99 8.92
CA ALA A 90 4.67 21.66 9.81
C ALA A 90 5.34 22.25 11.06
N THR A 91 6.35 21.59 11.63
CA THR A 91 6.93 21.98 12.94
C THR A 91 8.42 22.34 12.90
N GLY A 92 9.14 21.94 11.85
CA GLY A 92 10.59 22.04 11.74
C GLY A 92 11.35 21.07 12.66
N LEU A 93 10.66 20.18 13.36
CA LEU A 93 11.25 19.23 14.32
C LEU A 93 11.52 17.86 13.69
N PRO A 94 12.43 17.06 14.28
CA PRO A 94 12.60 15.66 13.90
C PRO A 94 11.30 14.86 14.01
N LEU A 95 11.13 13.88 13.13
CA LEU A 95 9.97 13.00 13.12
C LEU A 95 10.08 11.95 14.23
N SER A 96 8.98 11.67 14.94
CA SER A 96 8.86 10.45 15.73
C SER A 96 8.75 9.22 14.82
N SER A 97 8.93 8.03 15.38
CA SER A 97 8.73 6.77 14.64
C SER A 97 7.33 6.69 14.01
N ASP A 98 6.29 7.04 14.76
CA ASP A 98 4.92 7.05 14.28
C ASP A 98 4.70 8.10 13.19
N SER A 99 5.21 9.33 13.41
CA SER A 99 5.09 10.39 12.40
C SER A 99 5.77 10.02 11.10
N LEU A 100 6.95 9.38 11.16
CA LEU A 100 7.62 8.89 9.96
C LEU A 100 6.76 7.85 9.24
N LEU A 101 6.18 6.88 9.94
CA LEU A 101 5.26 5.89 9.35
C LEU A 101 4.06 6.56 8.67
N TYR A 102 3.41 7.50 9.35
CA TYR A 102 2.24 8.19 8.79
C TYR A 102 2.59 9.06 7.57
N TYR A 103 3.75 9.72 7.57
CA TYR A 103 4.21 10.44 6.38
C TYR A 103 4.63 9.51 5.23
N ARG A 104 5.15 8.31 5.51
CA ARG A 104 5.34 7.26 4.48
C ARG A 104 4.00 6.84 3.89
N ALA A 105 2.96 6.66 4.72
CA ALA A 105 1.61 6.40 4.24
C ALA A 105 1.05 7.57 3.41
N ALA A 106 1.34 8.82 3.77
CA ALA A 106 0.95 10.00 2.99
C ALA A 106 1.62 10.03 1.60
N VAL A 107 2.87 9.60 1.48
CA VAL A 107 3.56 9.43 0.19
C VAL A 107 2.86 8.37 -0.67
N VAL A 108 2.51 7.22 -0.09
CA VAL A 108 1.77 6.17 -0.80
C VAL A 108 0.40 6.68 -1.25
N LEU A 109 -0.34 7.36 -0.37
CA LEU A 109 -1.65 7.96 -0.68
C LEU A 109 -1.59 9.01 -1.79
N ALA A 110 -0.49 9.76 -1.88
CA ALA A 110 -0.24 10.70 -2.97
C ALA A 110 -0.01 10.00 -4.33
N GLY A 111 0.24 8.69 -4.32
CA GLY A 111 0.25 7.81 -5.48
C GLY A 111 1.65 7.51 -6.03
N GLU A 112 1.68 6.68 -7.08
CA GLU A 112 2.89 6.08 -7.63
C GLU A 112 4.01 7.08 -7.94
N GLN A 113 3.66 8.23 -8.54
CA GLN A 113 4.65 9.23 -8.93
C GLN A 113 5.33 9.86 -7.71
N ALA A 114 4.59 10.13 -6.63
CA ALA A 114 5.14 10.67 -5.40
C ALA A 114 6.06 9.64 -4.73
N TYR A 115 5.57 8.40 -4.63
CA TYR A 115 6.34 7.26 -4.12
C TYR A 115 7.68 7.09 -4.84
N ARG A 116 7.66 6.97 -6.17
CA ARG A 116 8.89 6.83 -6.97
C ARG A 116 9.81 8.03 -6.83
N SER A 117 9.24 9.24 -6.77
CA SER A 117 10.02 10.47 -6.64
C SER A 117 10.78 10.53 -5.30
N VAL A 118 10.16 10.09 -4.20
CA VAL A 118 10.80 10.03 -2.88
C VAL A 118 11.87 8.93 -2.81
N LEU A 119 11.64 7.77 -3.44
CA LEU A 119 12.65 6.74 -3.52
C LEU A 119 13.92 7.22 -4.24
N GLU A 120 13.75 7.96 -5.34
CA GLU A 120 14.84 8.55 -6.12
C GLU A 120 15.53 9.71 -5.40
N ASP A 121 14.74 10.57 -4.73
CA ASP A 121 15.21 11.79 -4.09
C ASP A 121 14.55 11.99 -2.72
N PRO A 122 15.25 11.66 -1.62
CA PRO A 122 14.76 11.83 -0.25
C PRO A 122 14.30 13.24 0.10
N GLU A 123 14.84 14.29 -0.52
CA GLU A 123 14.45 15.67 -0.20
C GLU A 123 12.98 15.95 -0.55
N LYS A 124 12.42 15.22 -1.52
CA LYS A 124 11.01 15.37 -1.92
C LYS A 124 10.05 14.92 -0.83
N PHE A 125 10.50 14.11 0.12
CA PHE A 125 9.70 13.69 1.26
C PHE A 125 9.19 14.86 2.11
N GLY A 126 9.97 15.94 2.21
CA GLY A 126 9.59 17.14 2.97
C GLY A 126 8.23 17.71 2.54
N SER A 127 7.87 17.60 1.25
CA SER A 127 6.58 18.04 0.72
C SER A 127 5.38 17.25 1.29
N SER A 128 5.58 15.98 1.66
CA SER A 128 4.57 15.13 2.29
C SER A 128 4.46 15.36 3.80
N THR A 129 5.45 16.00 4.43
CA THR A 129 5.48 16.20 5.89
C THR A 129 4.72 17.44 6.39
N GLY A 130 4.05 18.16 5.49
CA GLY A 130 3.36 19.42 5.80
C GLY A 130 1.86 19.32 6.04
N THR A 131 1.16 18.41 5.34
CA THR A 131 -0.30 18.25 5.41
C THR A 131 -0.71 16.79 5.24
N GLY A 132 -1.76 16.35 5.94
CA GLY A 132 -2.36 15.03 5.74
C GLY A 132 -1.59 13.83 6.31
N GLY A 133 -0.53 14.07 7.09
CA GLY A 133 0.25 13.01 7.73
C GLY A 133 -0.57 12.19 8.72
N PRO A 134 -1.07 12.78 9.83
CA PRO A 134 -1.88 12.07 10.81
C PRO A 134 -3.10 11.36 10.19
N GLU A 135 -3.70 11.93 9.15
CA GLU A 135 -4.87 11.35 8.49
C GLU A 135 -4.52 10.23 7.51
N ALA A 136 -3.28 10.16 7.02
CA ALA A 136 -2.81 9.04 6.22
C ALA A 136 -2.64 7.76 7.05
N GLU A 137 -2.64 7.85 8.39
CA GLU A 137 -2.72 6.69 9.29
C GLU A 137 -3.88 5.76 8.92
N PHE A 138 -5.02 6.31 8.49
CA PHE A 138 -6.19 5.49 8.11
C PHE A 138 -5.90 4.53 6.95
N LEU A 139 -4.91 4.83 6.09
CA LEU A 139 -4.48 3.91 5.03
C LEU A 139 -4.00 2.57 5.60
N LEU A 140 -3.40 2.57 6.79
CA LEU A 140 -2.86 1.36 7.44
C LEU A 140 -3.95 0.38 7.87
N TYR A 141 -5.20 0.83 7.98
CA TYR A 141 -6.31 0.03 8.49
C TYR A 141 -7.32 -0.37 7.41
N VAL A 142 -7.18 0.09 6.16
CA VAL A 142 -8.21 -0.12 5.12
C VAL A 142 -8.41 -1.59 4.78
N ALA A 143 -7.34 -2.39 4.75
CA ALA A 143 -7.43 -3.82 4.44
C ALA A 143 -8.14 -4.57 5.57
N GLN A 144 -7.76 -4.29 6.82
CA GLN A 144 -8.44 -4.81 8.01
C GLN A 144 -9.93 -4.47 7.98
N HIS A 145 -10.29 -3.19 7.83
CA HIS A 145 -11.69 -2.77 7.81
C HIS A 145 -12.46 -3.43 6.67
N ALA A 146 -11.90 -3.49 5.47
CA ALA A 146 -12.54 -4.14 4.32
C ALA A 146 -12.80 -5.64 4.58
N TYR A 147 -11.84 -6.33 5.19
CA TYR A 147 -11.98 -7.75 5.52
C TYR A 147 -13.02 -7.99 6.62
N GLU A 148 -12.94 -7.26 7.72
CA GLU A 148 -13.85 -7.43 8.85
C GLU A 148 -15.29 -7.11 8.43
N ASN A 149 -15.49 -6.05 7.64
CA ASN A 149 -16.80 -5.67 7.13
C ASN A 149 -17.37 -6.68 6.12
N SER A 150 -16.55 -7.24 5.22
CA SER A 150 -17.01 -8.17 4.18
C SER A 150 -17.21 -9.60 4.68
N THR A 151 -16.45 -10.02 5.69
CA THR A 151 -16.45 -11.41 6.18
C THR A 151 -17.12 -11.60 7.53
N GLY A 152 -17.20 -10.54 8.35
CA GLY A 152 -17.62 -10.61 9.75
C GLY A 152 -16.62 -11.35 10.68
N LYS A 153 -15.38 -11.58 10.22
CA LYS A 153 -14.31 -12.25 10.99
C LYS A 153 -13.24 -11.23 11.38
N GLU A 154 -12.52 -11.49 12.47
CA GLU A 154 -11.37 -10.68 12.89
C GLU A 154 -10.21 -10.79 11.89
N TRP A 155 -9.48 -9.69 11.71
CA TRP A 155 -8.27 -9.65 10.88
C TRP A 155 -7.08 -10.27 11.61
N GLU A 156 -6.59 -11.39 11.08
CA GLU A 156 -5.42 -12.12 11.62
C GLU A 156 -4.27 -12.20 10.60
N HIS A 157 -4.39 -11.52 9.45
CA HIS A 157 -3.37 -11.57 8.41
C HIS A 157 -2.13 -10.79 8.85
N VAL A 158 -0.96 -11.36 8.56
CA VAL A 158 0.33 -10.75 8.84
C VAL A 158 1.11 -10.68 7.54
N SER A 159 1.51 -9.46 7.18
CA SER A 159 2.25 -9.20 5.94
C SER A 159 3.65 -9.82 5.98
N PRO A 160 4.25 -10.17 4.82
CA PRO A 160 5.60 -10.75 4.74
C PRO A 160 6.71 -9.86 5.32
N VAL A 161 6.48 -8.55 5.35
CA VAL A 161 7.39 -7.56 5.95
C VAL A 161 6.66 -6.79 7.04
N ASP A 162 7.39 -6.47 8.11
CA ASP A 162 6.97 -5.47 9.08
C ASP A 162 7.21 -4.09 8.48
N TYR A 163 6.23 -3.20 8.44
CA TYR A 163 6.38 -1.84 7.89
C TYR A 163 6.70 -0.79 8.96
N GLU A 164 6.78 -1.19 10.23
CA GLU A 164 7.08 -0.29 11.34
C GLU A 164 8.42 0.43 11.14
N THR A 165 8.54 1.62 11.71
CA THR A 165 9.76 2.43 11.55
C THR A 165 10.97 1.72 12.16
N GLY A 166 12.03 1.53 11.37
CA GLY A 166 13.26 0.82 11.77
C GLY A 166 13.29 -0.68 11.43
N SER A 167 12.23 -1.19 10.78
CA SER A 167 12.09 -2.60 10.40
C SER A 167 12.91 -3.00 9.17
N ASN A 168 13.34 -2.03 8.33
CA ASN A 168 14.14 -2.27 7.13
C ASN A 168 15.65 -2.07 7.38
N PRO A 169 16.44 -3.10 7.69
CA PRO A 169 17.83 -2.90 8.10
C PRO A 169 18.69 -2.25 7.00
N ALA A 170 18.34 -2.44 5.73
CA ALA A 170 19.05 -1.84 4.60
C ALA A 170 18.76 -0.33 4.44
N GLY A 171 17.60 0.14 4.88
CA GLY A 171 17.27 1.57 4.92
C GLY A 171 17.89 2.33 6.09
N TRP A 172 18.43 1.61 7.08
CA TRP A 172 18.99 2.17 8.32
C TRP A 172 20.49 1.88 8.51
N SER A 173 21.16 1.36 7.47
CA SER A 173 22.59 1.00 7.49
C SER A 173 23.52 2.05 6.88
#